data_AF-A0A2E3J708-F1
#
_entry.id   AF-A0A2E3J708-F1
#
_cell.length_a   1.000
_cell.length_b   1.000
_cell.length_c   1.000
_cell.angle_alpha   90.00
_cell.angle_beta   90.00
_cell.angle_gamma   90.00
#
_symmetry.space_group_name_H-M   'P 1'
#
loop_
_entity.id
_entity.type
_entity.pdbx_description
1 polymer ?
#
loop_
_entity_poly.entity_id
_entity_poly.type
_entity_poly.pdbx_seq_one_letter_code
_entity_poly.pdbx_strand_id
1 'polypeptide(L)' 'MGGVPIDLECKAPLEGLFAAGKDTSGVHGANCLGGNGVVESTVYGGLAGNVMAASCHDVALGPFPKM' A
#
# COMPACT_ATOMS: atom_id res chain seq x y z
N MET A 1 -1.29 14.98 5.59
CA MET A 1 -0.24 14.14 4.97
C MET A 1 -0.77 13.58 3.66
N GLY A 2 0.06 13.57 2.62
CA GLY A 2 -0.31 13.15 1.26
C GLY A 2 0.28 11.80 0.88
N GLY A 3 0.01 11.35 -0.34
CA GLY A 3 0.39 10.03 -0.86
C GLY A 3 -0.72 9.43 -1.72
N VAL A 4 -0.53 8.18 -2.15
CA VAL A 4 -1.54 7.39 -2.87
C VAL A 4 -2.71 7.10 -1.93
N PRO A 5 -3.97 7.39 -2.30
CA PRO A 5 -5.12 6.99 -1.49
C PRO A 5 -5.24 5.47 -1.50
N ILE A 6 -5.43 4.88 -0.33
CA ILE A 6 -5.61 3.45 -0.16
C ILE A 6 -6.90 3.15 0.63
N ASP A 7 -7.48 1.98 0.40
CA ASP A 7 -8.53 1.44 1.26
C ASP A 7 -7.94 0.73 2.50
N LEU A 8 -8.81 0.09 3.29
CA LEU A 8 -8.41 -0.64 4.50
C LEU A 8 -7.57 -1.90 4.21
N GLU A 9 -7.50 -2.34 2.96
CA GLU A 9 -6.72 -3.49 2.50
C GLU A 9 -5.44 -3.07 1.74
N CYS A 10 -5.07 -1.79 1.82
CA CYS A 10 -3.92 -1.20 1.12
C CYS A 10 -4.03 -1.16 -0.41
N LYS A 11 -5.25 -1.27 -0.98
CA LYS A 11 -5.48 -1.18 -2.43
C LYS A 11 -5.56 0.27 -2.87
N ALA A 12 -4.83 0.61 -3.92
CA ALA A 12 -4.98 1.89 -4.61
C ALA A 12 -6.17 1.84 -5.60
N PRO A 13 -6.64 2.99 -6.13
CA PRO A 13 -7.71 3.02 -7.12
C PRO A 13 -7.37 2.30 -8.43
N LEU A 14 -6.07 2.16 -8.74
CA LEU A 14 -5.62 1.39 -9.89
C LEU A 14 -5.64 -0.10 -9.54
N GLU A 15 -6.36 -0.89 -10.32
CA GLU A 15 -6.45 -2.34 -10.13
C GLU A 15 -5.07 -3.01 -10.14
N GLY A 16 -4.83 -3.89 -9.16
CA GLY A 16 -3.56 -4.57 -8.99
C GLY A 16 -2.45 -3.72 -8.36
N LEU A 17 -2.68 -2.43 -8.09
CA LEU A 17 -1.73 -1.58 -7.39
C LEU A 17 -2.02 -1.56 -5.88
N PHE A 18 -0.99 -1.87 -5.11
CA PHE A 18 -1.00 -1.78 -3.65
C PHE A 18 0.07 -0.78 -3.20
N ALA A 19 -0.18 -0.08 -2.11
CA ALA A 19 0.78 0.85 -1.52
C ALA A 19 0.68 0.81 0.00
N ALA A 20 1.79 1.07 0.69
CA ALA A 20 1.87 1.12 2.14
C ALA A 20 2.98 2.09 2.56
N GLY A 21 2.96 2.53 3.82
CA GLY A 21 4.00 3.42 4.33
C GLY A 21 3.75 4.87 3.94
N LYS A 22 4.81 5.67 4.09
CA LYS A 22 4.82 7.12 3.85
C LYS A 22 4.31 7.52 2.46
N ASP A 23 4.35 6.61 1.49
CA ASP A 23 3.85 6.82 0.13
C ASP A 23 2.32 6.84 0.05
N THR A 24 1.62 6.55 1.14
CA THR A 24 0.15 6.47 1.22
C THR A 24 -0.49 7.65 1.93
N SER A 25 -1.76 7.89 1.64
CA SER A 25 -2.60 8.89 2.31
C SER A 25 -3.80 8.23 3.00
N GLY A 26 -4.47 8.98 3.87
CA GLY A 26 -5.70 8.55 4.56
C GLY A 26 -5.51 8.15 6.02
N VAL A 27 -4.31 7.73 6.43
CA VAL A 27 -4.04 7.26 7.82
C VAL A 27 -3.93 8.41 8.83
N HIS A 28 -3.27 9.51 8.45
CA HIS A 28 -2.89 10.57 9.40
C HIS A 28 -3.72 11.85 9.28
N GLY A 29 -4.65 11.94 8.32
CA GLY A 29 -5.38 13.18 8.05
C GLY A 29 -4.44 14.38 7.82
N ALA A 30 -4.71 15.51 8.45
CA ALA A 30 -3.91 16.73 8.28
C ALA A 30 -2.55 16.70 9.02
N ASN A 31 -2.38 15.89 10.06
CA ASN A 31 -1.20 15.90 10.92
C ASN A 31 -0.77 14.49 11.35
N CYS A 32 0.48 14.12 11.08
CA CYS A 32 1.04 12.87 11.58
C CYS A 32 1.52 13.04 13.02
N LEU A 33 1.07 12.18 13.93
CA LEU A 33 1.57 12.14 15.31
C LEU A 33 2.94 11.46 15.33
N GLY A 34 3.86 11.97 16.16
CA GLY A 34 5.22 11.45 16.26
C GLY A 34 5.26 9.94 16.53
N GLY A 35 6.15 9.23 15.84
CA GLY A 35 6.31 7.78 15.95
C GLY A 35 5.36 6.97 15.04
N ASN A 36 4.24 7.54 14.59
CA ASN A 36 3.26 6.78 13.79
C ASN A 36 3.78 6.42 12.39
N GLY A 37 4.72 7.17 11.81
CA GLY A 37 5.26 6.84 10.47
C GLY A 37 5.99 5.49 10.42
N VAL A 38 6.70 5.11 11.48
CA VAL A 38 7.39 3.81 11.56
C VAL A 38 6.37 2.68 11.74
N VAL A 39 5.36 2.91 12.58
CA VAL A 39 4.26 1.96 12.81
C VAL A 39 3.49 1.74 11.52
N GLU A 40 3.18 2.81 10.79
CA GLU A 40 2.43 2.79 9.54
C GLU A 40 3.18 1.99 8.47
N SER A 41 4.48 2.23 8.30
CA SER A 41 5.33 1.45 7.39
C SER A 41 5.37 -0.05 7.74
N THR A 42 5.45 -0.40 9.02
CA THR A 42 5.60 -1.80 9.45
C THR A 42 4.27 -2.56 9.38
N VAL A 43 3.18 -1.95 9.88
CA VAL A 43 1.87 -2.59 9.97
C VAL A 43 1.20 -2.66 8.60
N TYR A 44 1.09 -1.54 7.89
CA TYR A 44 0.46 -1.52 6.57
C TYR A 44 1.34 -2.19 5.52
N GLY A 45 2.67 -2.19 5.68
CA GLY A 45 3.57 -2.97 4.83
C GLY A 45 3.30 -4.48 4.92
N GLY A 46 3.14 -5.01 6.15
CA GLY A 46 2.77 -6.40 6.35
C GLY A 46 1.38 -6.74 5.80
N LEU A 47 0.40 -5.85 6.02
CA LEU A 47 -0.96 -6.02 5.50
C LEU A 47 -0.98 -6.02 3.96
N ALA A 48 -0.35 -5.03 3.32
CA ALA A 48 -0.28 -4.92 1.87
C ALA A 48 0.39 -6.15 1.26
N GLY A 49 1.47 -6.65 1.86
CA GLY A 49 2.14 -7.87 1.42
C GLY A 49 1.22 -9.10 1.44
N ASN A 50 0.48 -9.29 2.54
CA ASN A 50 -0.46 -10.41 2.66
C ASN A 50 -1.62 -10.32 1.65
N VAL A 51 -2.22 -9.13 1.48
CA VAL A 51 -3.32 -8.91 0.55
C VAL A 51 -2.85 -9.08 -0.89
N MET A 52 -1.69 -8.53 -1.24
CA MET A 52 -1.10 -8.65 -2.57
C MET A 52 -0.82 -10.12 -2.91
N ALA A 53 -0.21 -10.87 -1.99
CA ALA A 53 0.05 -12.30 -2.19
C ALA A 53 -1.24 -13.11 -2.42
N ALA A 54 -2.29 -12.83 -1.65
CA ALA A 54 -3.60 -13.47 -1.82
C ALA A 54 -4.28 -13.08 -3.14
N SER A 55 -4.10 -11.84 -3.58
CA SER A 55 -4.74 -11.30 -4.79
C SER A 55 -4.08 -11.78 -6.09
N CYS A 56 -2.79 -12.10 -6.05
CA CYS A 56 -2.01 -12.43 -7.25
C CYS A 56 -1.87 -13.93 -7.54
N HIS A 57 -2.46 -14.83 -6.74
CA HIS A 57 -2.28 -16.28 -6.87
C HIS A 57 -2.63 -16.82 -8.28
N ASP A 58 -3.67 -16.26 -8.92
CA ASP A 58 -4.16 -16.70 -10.23
C ASP A 58 -3.97 -15.66 -11.34
N VAL A 59 -3.20 -14.60 -11.08
CA VAL A 59 -2.98 -13.53 -12.05
C VAL A 59 -1.81 -13.91 -12.96
N ALA A 60 -2.08 -14.03 -14.26
CA ALA A 60 -1.03 -14.20 -15.25
C ALA A 60 -0.11 -12.97 -15.25
N LEU A 61 1.13 -13.14 -14.77
CA LEU A 61 2.13 -12.09 -14.82
C LEU A 61 2.53 -11.86 -16.28
N GLY A 62 2.22 -10.67 -16.81
CA GLY A 62 2.76 -10.23 -18.08
C GLY A 62 4.29 -10.12 -18.05
N PRO A 63 4.96 -10.13 -19.21
CA PRO A 63 6.40 -9.91 -19.25
C PRO A 63 6.73 -8.56 -18.62
N PHE A 64 7.68 -8.53 -17.68
CA PHE A 64 8.21 -7.27 -17.17
C PHE A 64 8.84 -6.48 -18.33
N PRO A 65 8.41 -5.23 -18.58
CA PRO A 65 9.01 -4.42 -19.62
C PRO A 65 10.49 -4.21 -19.29
N LYS A 66 11.36 -4.46 -20.28
CA LYS A 66 12.77 -4.10 -20.17
C LYS A 66 12.86 -2.56 -20.22
N MET A 67 13.55 -1.96 -19.26
CA MET A 67 13.87 -0.53 -19.24
C MET A 67 14.74 -0.13 -20.44
#